data_AF-A0A2S3U8F1-F1
#
_entry.id   AF-A0A2S3U8F1-F1
#
_cell.length_a   1.000
_cell.length_b   1.000
_cell.length_c   1.000
_cell.angle_alpha   90.00
_cell.angle_beta   90.00
_cell.angle_gamma   90.00
#
_symmetry.space_group_name_H-M   'P 1'
#
loop_
_entity.id
_entity.type
_entity.pdbx_description
1 polymer ?
#
loop_
_entity_poly.entity_id
_entity_poly.type
_entity_poly.pdbx_seq_one_letter_code
_entity_poly.pdbx_strand_id
1 'polypeptide(L)'
;MSWIGLPEVAYPTDQENWAHCLSFVKELTLKDGHLYQNPVAEVDQLRTTDQPLTLDPHNTATVADLDGSFELLMTVAADETSTVRVADARNRGALIVTVDARAGQVVIDRSQTGHPFAEDYGQTRTAQVKPHTAINIRS
;
A
#
# COMPACT_ATOMS: atom_id res chain seq x y z
N MET A 1 -5.49 -17.18 -0.03
CA MET A 1 -5.74 -16.44 -1.28
C MET A 1 -7.05 -15.70 -1.18
N SER A 2 -7.14 -14.49 -1.74
CA SER A 2 -8.35 -13.68 -1.73
C SER A 2 -8.62 -13.13 -3.13
N TRP A 3 -9.88 -13.01 -3.50
CA TRP A 3 -10.31 -12.27 -4.69
C TRP A 3 -10.20 -10.76 -4.40
N ILE A 4 -9.57 -10.00 -5.30
CA ILE A 4 -9.52 -8.53 -5.26
C ILE A 4 -10.56 -8.00 -6.24
N GLY A 5 -11.74 -7.65 -5.71
CA GLY A 5 -12.93 -7.33 -6.48
C GLY A 5 -14.18 -7.52 -5.65
N LEU A 6 -15.14 -6.62 -5.79
CA LEU A 6 -16.45 -6.70 -5.16
C LEU A 6 -17.52 -7.03 -6.22
N PRO A 7 -18.46 -7.94 -5.92
CA PRO A 7 -19.62 -8.12 -6.78
C PRO A 7 -20.42 -6.81 -6.85
N GLU A 8 -21.07 -6.57 -7.99
CA GLU A 8 -21.95 -5.42 -8.25
C GLU A 8 -21.25 -4.03 -8.27
N VAL A 9 -19.92 -4.00 -8.30
CA VAL A 9 -19.15 -2.77 -8.53
C VAL A 9 -18.67 -2.75 -9.97
N ALA A 10 -18.99 -1.68 -10.71
CA ALA A 10 -18.41 -1.44 -12.03
C ALA A 10 -16.96 -0.99 -11.88
N TYR A 11 -16.06 -1.61 -12.64
CA TYR A 11 -14.64 -1.28 -12.66
C TYR A 11 -14.28 -0.54 -13.95
N PRO A 12 -13.32 0.41 -13.91
CA PRO A 12 -12.85 1.08 -15.13
C PRO A 12 -12.38 0.10 -16.22
N THR A 13 -11.86 -1.06 -15.81
CA THR A 13 -11.33 -2.11 -16.69
C THR A 13 -12.42 -2.92 -17.39
N ASP A 14 -13.70 -2.78 -17.00
CA ASP A 14 -14.82 -3.46 -17.67
C ASP A 14 -14.87 -3.08 -19.17
N GLN A 15 -14.42 -1.86 -19.52
CA GLN A 15 -14.31 -1.40 -20.91
C GLN A 15 -13.25 -2.16 -21.73
N GLU A 16 -12.31 -2.81 -21.05
CA GLU A 16 -11.22 -3.59 -21.62
C GLU A 16 -11.51 -5.11 -21.60
N ASN A 17 -12.73 -5.50 -21.21
CA ASN A 17 -13.18 -6.90 -21.08
C ASN A 17 -12.36 -7.75 -20.10
N TRP A 18 -11.76 -7.12 -19.09
CA TRP A 18 -11.15 -7.84 -17.96
C TRP A 18 -11.51 -7.18 -16.63
N ALA A 19 -11.67 -8.01 -15.60
CA ALA A 19 -11.98 -7.53 -14.27
C ALA A 19 -11.26 -8.37 -13.21
N HIS A 20 -10.94 -7.70 -12.11
CA HIS A 20 -10.40 -8.27 -10.88
C HIS A 20 -8.99 -8.86 -11.02
N CYS A 21 -8.43 -9.21 -9.86
CA CYS A 21 -7.20 -10.00 -9.76
C CYS A 21 -7.23 -10.81 -8.46
N LEU A 22 -6.26 -11.71 -8.29
CA LEU A 22 -6.07 -12.42 -7.03
C LEU A 22 -5.02 -11.70 -6.20
N SER A 23 -5.19 -11.70 -4.87
CA SER A 23 -4.10 -11.31 -3.97
C SER A 23 -2.95 -12.30 -4.07
N PHE A 24 -1.73 -11.90 -3.68
CA PHE A 24 -0.66 -12.87 -3.40
C PHE A 24 -1.09 -13.92 -2.35
N VAL A 25 -0.39 -15.06 -2.37
CA VAL A 25 -0.53 -16.10 -1.34
C VAL A 25 0.01 -15.55 -0.02
N LYS A 26 -0.75 -15.78 1.05
CA LYS A 26 -0.43 -15.28 2.38
C LYS A 26 -0.36 -16.45 3.34
N GLU A 27 0.71 -16.51 4.12
CA GLU A 27 0.81 -17.37 5.30
C GLU A 27 0.00 -16.74 6.43
N LEU A 28 -0.73 -17.59 7.17
CA LEU A 28 -1.55 -17.19 8.30
C LEU A 28 -0.93 -17.67 9.59
N THR A 29 -0.67 -16.76 10.51
CA THR A 29 -0.16 -17.08 11.84
C THR A 29 -1.05 -16.46 12.92
N LEU A 30 -1.33 -17.23 13.97
CA LEU A 30 -2.07 -16.74 15.13
C LEU A 30 -1.08 -16.37 16.24
N LYS A 31 -1.08 -15.11 16.66
CA LYS A 31 -0.23 -14.64 17.76
C LYS A 31 -1.03 -13.68 18.63
N ASP A 32 -1.00 -13.92 19.95
CA ASP A 32 -1.68 -13.08 20.94
C ASP A 32 -3.16 -12.82 20.61
N GLY A 33 -3.85 -13.83 20.06
CA GLY A 33 -5.26 -13.74 19.64
C GLY A 33 -5.51 -13.00 18.33
N HIS A 34 -4.47 -12.55 17.62
CA HIS A 34 -4.56 -11.84 16.35
C HIS A 34 -4.10 -12.73 15.19
N LEU A 35 -4.86 -12.69 14.09
CA LEU A 35 -4.52 -13.37 12.85
C LEU A 35 -3.65 -12.47 11.99
N TYR A 36 -2.40 -12.86 11.79
CA TYR A 36 -1.44 -12.18 10.93
C TYR A 36 -1.44 -12.79 9.53
N GLN A 37 -1.25 -11.93 8.54
CA GLN A 37 -1.14 -12.29 7.13
C GLN A 37 0.19 -11.77 6.61
N ASN A 38 1.07 -12.67 6.16
CA ASN A 38 2.35 -12.30 5.56
C ASN A 38 2.44 -12.91 4.15
N PRO A 39 3.03 -12.22 3.16
CA PRO A 39 3.35 -12.84 1.87
C PRO A 39 4.20 -14.10 2.08
N VAL A 40 3.94 -15.17 1.31
CA VAL A 40 4.79 -16.37 1.32
C VAL A 40 6.23 -16.02 0.93
N ALA A 41 7.19 -16.81 1.41
CA ALA A 41 8.62 -16.53 1.21
C ALA A 41 9.02 -16.47 -0.28
N GLU A 42 8.30 -17.17 -1.16
CA GLU A 42 8.54 -17.16 -2.61
C GLU A 42 8.30 -15.79 -3.26
N VAL A 43 7.50 -14.91 -2.65
CA VAL A 43 7.31 -13.54 -3.15
C VAL A 43 8.64 -12.78 -3.15
N ASP A 44 9.53 -13.07 -2.21
CA ASP A 44 10.86 -12.45 -2.14
C ASP A 44 11.74 -12.82 -3.35
N GLN A 45 11.46 -13.94 -4.03
CA GLN A 45 12.20 -14.38 -5.22
C GLN A 45 11.85 -13.56 -6.47
N LEU A 46 10.77 -12.75 -6.41
CA LEU A 46 10.39 -11.84 -7.50
C LEU A 46 11.15 -10.51 -7.45
N ARG A 47 11.90 -10.24 -6.38
CA ARG A 47 12.72 -9.03 -6.27
C ARG A 47 13.85 -9.05 -7.31
N THR A 48 14.08 -7.92 -7.97
CA THR A 48 15.10 -7.80 -9.01
C THR A 48 16.17 -6.78 -8.62
N THR A 49 15.79 -5.51 -8.51
CA THR A 49 16.70 -4.40 -8.26
C THR A 49 16.30 -3.68 -6.98
N ASP A 50 17.19 -3.69 -5.99
CA ASP A 50 17.01 -2.92 -4.76
C ASP A 50 17.26 -1.43 -5.03
N GLN A 51 16.33 -0.58 -4.59
CA GLN A 51 16.46 0.87 -4.65
C GLN A 51 16.29 1.47 -3.25
N PRO A 52 17.39 1.82 -2.55
CA PRO A 52 17.31 2.35 -1.20
C PRO A 52 16.69 3.75 -1.18
N LEU A 53 15.80 3.99 -0.23
CA LEU A 53 15.22 5.32 0.02
C LEU A 53 16.25 6.20 0.72
N THR A 54 16.79 7.20 0.00
CA THR A 54 17.69 8.19 0.58
C THR A 54 16.92 9.49 0.79
N LEU A 55 16.84 9.96 2.05
CA LEU A 55 16.19 11.22 2.39
C LEU A 55 17.05 12.40 1.95
N ASP A 56 16.42 13.36 1.30
CA ASP A 56 16.97 14.67 1.00
C ASP A 56 16.96 15.59 2.25
N PRO A 57 17.52 16.81 2.19
CA PRO A 57 17.51 17.76 3.31
C PRO A 57 16.11 18.21 3.77
N HIS A 58 15.06 17.88 3.01
CA HIS A 58 13.66 18.14 3.32
C HIS A 58 12.94 16.88 3.84
N ASN A 59 13.69 15.85 4.24
CA ASN A 59 13.18 14.55 4.71
C ASN A 59 12.26 13.86 3.69
N THR A 60 12.58 14.02 2.39
CA THR A 60 11.85 13.38 1.30
C THR A 60 12.77 12.40 0.56
N ALA A 61 12.28 11.20 0.25
CA ALA A 61 12.93 10.30 -0.70
C ALA A 61 12.05 10.19 -1.95
N THR A 62 12.67 10.24 -3.13
CA THR A 62 11.99 10.02 -4.41
C THR A 62 12.66 8.88 -5.15
N VAL A 63 11.85 7.94 -5.61
CA VAL A 63 12.27 6.84 -6.49
C VAL A 63 11.58 7.03 -7.83
N ALA A 64 12.33 6.96 -8.92
CA ALA A 64 11.86 7.14 -10.29
C ALA A 64 12.16 5.88 -11.13
N ASP A 65 11.63 5.86 -12.35
CA ASP A 65 11.90 4.82 -13.35
C ASP A 65 11.57 3.38 -12.90
N LEU A 66 10.50 3.24 -12.10
CA LEU A 66 9.94 1.92 -11.75
C LEU A 66 9.26 1.29 -12.97
N ASP A 67 9.45 -0.01 -13.17
CA ASP A 67 8.99 -0.78 -14.34
C ASP A 67 7.52 -1.25 -14.26
N GLY A 68 6.75 -0.63 -13.37
CA GLY A 68 5.31 -0.91 -13.17
C GLY A 68 5.00 -1.94 -12.08
N SER A 69 6.01 -2.57 -11.49
CA SER A 69 5.86 -3.45 -10.33
C SER A 69 6.99 -3.23 -9.33
N PHE A 70 6.68 -3.07 -8.05
CA PHE A 70 7.68 -2.92 -7.02
C PHE A 70 7.15 -3.43 -5.68
N GLU A 71 8.05 -3.60 -4.72
CA GLU A 71 7.73 -3.83 -3.33
C GLU A 71 8.40 -2.73 -2.49
N LEU A 72 7.63 -2.11 -1.59
CA LEU A 72 8.12 -1.11 -0.66
C LEU A 72 8.26 -1.71 0.72
N LEU A 73 9.49 -1.69 1.24
CA LEU A 73 9.79 -2.00 2.64
C LEU A 73 10.21 -0.71 3.33
N MET A 74 9.49 -0.32 4.38
CA MET A 74 9.86 0.85 5.18
C MET A 74 9.48 0.68 6.65
N THR A 75 10.20 1.40 7.51
CA THR A 75 9.88 1.51 8.94
C THR A 75 9.65 2.98 9.27
N VAL A 76 8.51 3.29 9.87
CA VAL A 76 8.25 4.60 10.49
C VAL A 76 8.59 4.47 11.97
N ALA A 77 9.48 5.31 12.49
CA ALA A 77 9.89 5.23 13.88
C ALA A 77 8.73 5.59 14.82
N ALA A 78 8.83 5.21 16.10
CA ALA A 78 7.84 5.60 17.09
C ALA A 78 7.70 7.14 17.12
N ASP A 79 6.47 7.62 17.32
CA ASP A 79 6.14 9.04 17.41
C ASP A 79 6.35 9.89 16.14
N GLU A 80 6.69 9.24 15.02
CA GLU A 80 6.82 9.87 13.72
C GLU A 80 5.58 9.67 12.84
N THR A 81 5.50 10.49 11.80
CA THR A 81 4.50 10.37 10.75
C THR A 81 5.22 10.40 9.42
N SER A 82 4.84 9.50 8.51
CA SER A 82 5.37 9.48 7.14
C SER A 82 4.24 9.33 6.15
N THR A 83 4.43 9.89 4.96
CA THR A 83 3.49 9.76 3.84
C THR A 83 4.22 9.22 2.62
N VAL A 84 3.68 8.15 2.06
CA VAL A 84 4.11 7.60 0.77
C VAL A 84 3.12 8.04 -0.30
N ARG A 85 3.65 8.51 -1.42
CA ARG A 85 2.87 8.87 -2.61
C ARG A 85 3.30 7.98 -3.76
N VAL A 86 2.40 7.14 -4.25
CA VAL A 86 2.62 6.34 -5.45
C VAL A 86 1.90 7.02 -6.61
N ALA A 87 2.66 7.59 -7.54
CA ALA A 87 2.16 8.41 -8.64
C ALA A 87 2.65 7.89 -9.99
N ASP A 88 1.93 8.25 -11.06
CA ASP A 88 2.42 8.05 -12.43
C ASP A 88 3.55 9.05 -12.77
N ALA A 89 4.28 8.78 -13.86
CA ALA A 89 5.36 9.64 -14.33
C ALA A 89 4.91 11.07 -14.71
N ARG A 90 3.60 11.30 -14.88
CA ARG A 90 3.02 12.61 -15.19
C ARG A 90 2.59 13.36 -13.93
N ASN A 91 2.66 12.72 -12.75
CA ASN A 91 2.26 13.23 -11.45
C ASN A 91 0.85 13.86 -11.45
N ARG A 92 -0.08 13.26 -12.19
CA ARG A 92 -1.47 13.78 -12.31
C ARG A 92 -2.42 13.26 -11.22
N GLY A 93 -1.94 12.30 -10.43
CA GLY A 93 -2.67 11.68 -9.34
C GLY A 93 -1.76 10.73 -8.58
N ALA A 94 -2.16 10.37 -7.36
CA ALA A 94 -1.41 9.46 -6.52
C ALA A 94 -2.31 8.64 -5.60
N LEU A 95 -1.88 7.41 -5.30
CA LEU A 95 -2.30 6.69 -4.11
C LEU A 95 -1.50 7.25 -2.94
N ILE A 96 -2.18 7.63 -1.86
CA ILE A 96 -1.56 8.22 -0.68
C ILE A 96 -1.66 7.21 0.47
N VAL A 97 -0.52 6.88 1.06
CA VAL A 97 -0.46 6.06 2.28
C VAL A 97 0.15 6.90 3.38
N THR A 98 -0.63 7.16 4.43
CA THR A 98 -0.17 7.89 5.62
C THR A 98 -0.02 6.94 6.78
N VAL A 99 1.13 6.97 7.42
CA VAL A 99 1.45 6.15 8.59
C VAL A 99 1.77 7.11 9.73
N ASP A 100 0.90 7.12 10.74
CA ASP A 100 1.06 7.90 11.96
C ASP A 100 1.37 6.94 13.11
N ALA A 101 2.66 6.80 13.42
CA ALA A 101 3.13 5.95 14.51
C ALA A 101 2.85 6.55 15.90
N ARG A 102 2.57 7.85 15.97
CA ARG A 102 2.15 8.50 17.22
C ARG A 102 0.72 8.13 17.56
N ALA A 103 -0.20 8.29 16.61
CA ALA A 103 -1.61 7.95 16.79
C ALA A 103 -1.89 6.43 16.67
N GLY A 104 -0.96 5.66 16.10
CA GLY A 104 -1.16 4.24 15.84
C GLY A 104 -2.12 4.00 14.68
N GLN A 105 -1.96 4.74 13.59
CA GLN A 105 -2.90 4.73 12.48
C GLN A 105 -2.20 4.58 11.12
N VAL A 106 -2.77 3.74 10.25
CA VAL A 106 -2.40 3.66 8.84
C VAL A 106 -3.63 4.00 7.99
N VAL A 107 -3.46 4.93 7.06
CA VAL A 107 -4.53 5.39 6.15
C VAL A 107 -4.08 5.18 4.72
N ILE A 108 -4.95 4.59 3.91
CA ILE A 108 -4.79 4.48 2.45
C ILE A 108 -5.90 5.31 1.81
N ASP A 109 -5.52 6.30 1.02
CA ASP A 109 -6.43 7.21 0.32
C ASP A 109 -6.21 7.14 -1.20
N ARG A 110 -7.28 6.76 -1.91
CA ARG A 110 -7.32 6.67 -3.37
C ARG A 110 -8.08 7.82 -4.04
N SER A 111 -8.51 8.84 -3.30
CA SER A 111 -9.32 9.96 -3.82
C SER A 111 -8.62 10.80 -4.90
N GLN A 112 -7.28 10.74 -4.93
CA GLN A 112 -6.45 11.43 -5.91
C GLN A 112 -5.86 10.47 -6.95
N THR A 113 -6.35 9.23 -7.02
CA THR A 113 -5.96 8.28 -8.09
C THR A 113 -6.78 8.53 -9.34
N GLY A 114 -6.34 7.99 -10.49
CA GLY A 114 -6.86 8.31 -11.82
C GLY A 114 -8.39 8.34 -11.98
N HIS A 115 -9.00 7.23 -12.40
CA HIS A 115 -10.45 7.18 -12.62
C HIS A 115 -11.16 6.79 -11.31
N PRO A 116 -11.95 7.70 -10.69
CA PRO A 116 -12.73 7.35 -9.52
C PRO A 116 -13.83 6.34 -9.87
N PHE A 117 -14.08 5.41 -8.96
CA PHE A 117 -15.14 4.40 -9.06
C PHE A 117 -15.54 3.94 -7.65
N ALA A 118 -16.74 3.37 -7.50
CA ALA A 118 -17.24 2.85 -6.22
C ALA A 118 -17.15 3.87 -5.07
N GLU A 119 -17.36 5.16 -5.35
CA GLU A 119 -17.17 6.25 -4.39
C GLU A 119 -18.16 6.17 -3.22
N ASP A 120 -19.33 5.58 -3.42
CA ASP A 120 -20.33 5.31 -2.39
C ASP A 120 -19.79 4.45 -1.24
N TYR A 121 -18.73 3.67 -1.50
CA TYR A 121 -18.06 2.83 -0.49
C TYR A 121 -16.84 3.53 0.13
N GLY A 122 -16.68 4.82 -0.11
CA GLY A 122 -15.56 5.62 0.35
C GLY A 122 -14.27 5.41 -0.45
N GLN A 123 -13.40 6.42 -0.35
CA GLN A 123 -12.11 6.46 -1.05
C GLN A 123 -10.93 6.31 -0.08
N THR A 124 -11.22 6.14 1.21
CA THR A 124 -10.21 5.99 2.25
C THR A 124 -10.47 4.72 3.05
N ARG A 125 -9.40 4.06 3.47
CA ARG A 125 -9.41 2.95 4.43
C ARG A 125 -8.42 3.22 5.54
N THR A 126 -8.80 2.85 6.75
CA THR A 126 -7.99 3.08 7.95
C THR A 126 -7.84 1.79 8.73
N ALA A 127 -6.62 1.51 9.18
CA ALA A 127 -6.30 0.44 10.11
C ALA A 127 -5.67 1.03 11.37
N GLN A 128 -6.05 0.48 12.53
CA GLN A 128 -5.43 0.82 13.81
C GLN A 128 -4.29 -0.15 14.09
N VAL A 129 -3.19 0.39 14.58
CA VAL A 129 -2.02 -0.33 15.07
C VAL A 129 -1.63 0.23 16.43
N LYS A 130 -0.61 -0.35 17.07
CA LYS A 130 -0.19 0.10 18.39
C LYS A 130 0.42 1.52 18.31
N PRO A 131 -0.11 2.51 19.05
CA PRO A 131 0.44 3.86 19.08
C PRO A 131 1.79 3.89 19.80
N HIS A 132 2.58 4.94 19.53
CA HIS A 132 3.90 5.17 20.12
C HIS A 132 4.88 4.00 19.90
N THR A 133 4.74 3.27 18.79
CA THR A 133 5.63 2.17 18.41
C THR A 133 6.03 2.26 16.96
N ALA A 134 7.22 1.77 16.63
CA ALA A 134 7.66 1.73 15.25
C ALA A 134 6.74 0.83 14.41
N ILE A 135 6.39 1.29 13.21
CA ILE A 135 5.50 0.60 12.29
C ILE A 135 6.31 0.15 11.08
N ASN A 136 6.31 -1.15 10.81
CA ASN A 136 6.89 -1.72 9.60
C ASN A 136 5.80 -1.85 8.53
N ILE A 137 6.08 -1.33 7.34
CA ILE A 137 5.22 -1.42 6.17
C ILE A 137 5.93 -2.26 5.11
N ARG A 138 5.17 -3.19 4.54
CA ARG A 138 5.50 -3.98 3.36
C ARG A 138 4.33 -3.81 2.40
N SER A 139 4.52 -3.11 1.27
CA SER A 139 3.47 -2.85 0.27
C SER A 139 3.87 -3.33 -1.11
#